data_AF-A0A9W8BCG4-F1
#
_entry.id   AF-A0A9W8BCG4-F1
#
_cell.length_a   1.000
_cell.length_b   1.000
_cell.length_c   1.000
_cell.angle_alpha   90.00
_cell.angle_beta   90.00
_cell.angle_gamma   90.00
#
_symmetry.space_group_name_H-M   'P 1'
#
loop_
_entity.id
_entity.type
_entity.pdbx_description
1 polymer ?
#
loop_
_entity_poly.entity_id
_entity_poly.type
_entity_poly.pdbx_seq_one_letter_code
_entity_poly.pdbx_strand_id
1 'polypeptide(L)'
;MEAELELQLSKIRAQATSKELHQHQHAAMLLAVEETIKEQGAPAEPASYFAALLTLLEQQAGTGPKGLAGTIIYLLSIVLPGVSHGILRAKFSTMMAVLSQALDLGSADVALLRSVISCLETVLAAQDAGSWGQPISQGTFRSLLALSTDSKPKIRRRAQEAVSSLLSHPPPPAIVHPAAHITAQFVLDTLNNAKSDQQAALHTLHLIKATDMVWPAAEFGGVCEALMQLPKLNTPFVTTLSFQAIESVFSSAADSLDEDQFRDLLIDIVDLKPNASDPVASEAWLKTIQKSYTAYAQIGPDACFQSLPDLIEL
;
A
#
# COMPACT_ATOMS: atom_id res chain seq x y z
N MET A 1 0.01 -21.26 -12.01
CA MET A 1 -0.30 -19.90 -12.50
C MET A 1 -1.26 -19.98 -13.69
N GLU A 2 -0.91 -20.69 -14.77
CA GLU A 2 -1.80 -20.88 -15.93
C GLU A 2 -3.16 -21.52 -15.59
N ALA A 3 -3.19 -22.57 -14.76
CA ALA A 3 -4.43 -23.22 -14.34
C ALA A 3 -5.36 -22.31 -13.51
N GLU A 4 -4.79 -21.38 -12.74
CA GLU A 4 -5.58 -20.43 -11.94
C GLU A 4 -6.16 -19.32 -12.82
N LEU A 5 -5.36 -18.80 -13.77
CA LEU A 5 -5.84 -17.83 -14.74
C LEU A 5 -7.00 -18.40 -15.57
N GLU A 6 -6.85 -19.61 -16.10
CA GLU A 6 -7.90 -20.25 -16.90
C GLU A 6 -9.17 -20.53 -16.07
N LEU A 7 -9.03 -20.85 -14.78
CA LEU A 7 -10.18 -20.94 -13.87
C LEU A 7 -10.90 -19.59 -13.71
N GLN A 8 -10.18 -18.48 -13.65
CA GLN A 8 -10.78 -17.14 -13.56
C GLN A 8 -11.43 -16.73 -14.88
N LEU A 9 -10.77 -16.96 -16.01
CA LEU A 9 -11.30 -16.66 -17.34
C LEU A 9 -12.54 -17.50 -17.65
N SER A 10 -12.54 -18.80 -17.34
CA SER A 10 -13.70 -19.67 -17.55
C SER A 10 -14.93 -19.24 -16.75
N LYS A 11 -14.76 -18.75 -15.51
CA LYS A 11 -15.85 -18.15 -14.71
C LYS A 11 -16.43 -16.92 -15.39
N ILE A 12 -15.60 -16.09 -16.03
CA ILE A 12 -16.05 -14.90 -16.76
C ILE A 12 -16.75 -15.30 -18.06
N ARG A 13 -16.23 -16.28 -18.81
CA ARG A 13 -16.89 -16.80 -20.02
C ARG A 13 -18.30 -17.32 -19.71
N ALA A 14 -18.47 -17.99 -18.56
CA ALA A 14 -19.78 -18.48 -18.12
C ALA A 14 -20.81 -17.35 -17.86
N GLN A 15 -20.38 -16.10 -17.71
CA GLN A 15 -21.24 -14.93 -17.51
C GLN A 15 -21.76 -14.32 -18.82
N ALA A 16 -21.45 -14.90 -19.98
CA ALA A 16 -21.89 -14.41 -21.29
C ALA A 16 -23.42 -14.30 -21.44
N THR A 17 -24.18 -15.08 -20.66
CA THR A 17 -25.66 -15.05 -20.64
C THR A 17 -26.22 -14.38 -19.38
N SER A 18 -25.37 -13.71 -18.59
CA SER A 18 -25.79 -13.06 -17.34
C SER A 18 -26.78 -11.92 -17.63
N LYS A 19 -27.77 -11.78 -16.74
CA LYS A 19 -28.72 -10.66 -16.75
C LYS A 19 -28.10 -9.38 -16.18
N GLU A 20 -27.02 -9.52 -15.41
CA GLU A 20 -26.27 -8.40 -14.87
C GLU A 20 -25.40 -7.76 -15.95
N LEU A 21 -25.68 -6.50 -16.29
CA LEU A 21 -25.05 -5.81 -17.42
C LEU A 21 -23.52 -5.82 -17.34
N HIS A 22 -22.95 -5.58 -16.15
CA HIS A 22 -21.50 -5.54 -15.95
C HIS A 22 -20.84 -6.92 -16.18
N GLN A 23 -21.47 -8.01 -15.72
CA GLN A 23 -20.97 -9.38 -15.93
C GLN A 23 -21.03 -9.76 -17.42
N HIS A 24 -22.14 -9.45 -18.08
CA HIS A 24 -22.29 -9.66 -19.51
C HIS A 24 -21.25 -8.85 -20.30
N GLN A 25 -20.99 -7.59 -19.94
CA GLN A 25 -19.98 -6.76 -20.59
C GLN A 25 -18.56 -7.34 -20.42
N HIS A 26 -18.20 -7.82 -19.23
CA HIS A 26 -16.91 -8.48 -18.99
C HIS A 26 -16.74 -9.73 -19.85
N ALA A 27 -17.77 -10.58 -19.91
CA ALA A 27 -17.75 -11.80 -20.73
C ALA A 27 -17.67 -11.49 -22.23
N ALA A 28 -18.48 -10.53 -22.72
CA ALA A 28 -18.48 -10.13 -24.11
C ALA A 28 -17.12 -9.54 -24.54
N MET A 29 -16.50 -8.73 -23.69
CA MET A 29 -15.15 -8.19 -23.95
C MET A 29 -14.11 -9.31 -23.99
N LEU A 30 -14.16 -10.25 -23.04
CA LEU A 30 -13.23 -11.39 -23.02
C LEU A 30 -13.34 -12.21 -24.31
N LEU A 31 -14.56 -12.54 -24.76
CA LEU A 31 -14.78 -13.31 -25.98
C LEU A 31 -14.26 -12.55 -27.22
N ALA A 32 -14.47 -11.24 -27.31
CA ALA A 32 -13.95 -10.41 -28.41
C ALA A 32 -12.41 -10.38 -28.43
N VAL A 33 -11.77 -10.33 -27.25
CA VAL A 33 -10.31 -10.42 -27.13
C VAL A 33 -9.81 -11.80 -27.57
N GLU A 34 -10.49 -12.88 -27.20
CA GLU A 34 -10.13 -14.25 -27.60
C GLU A 34 -10.28 -14.48 -29.11
N GLU A 35 -11.34 -13.93 -29.70
CA GLU A 35 -11.52 -13.94 -31.15
C GLU A 35 -10.38 -13.19 -31.85
N THR A 36 -10.01 -12.01 -31.34
CA THR A 36 -8.87 -11.23 -31.86
C THR A 36 -7.55 -12.00 -31.77
N ILE A 37 -7.27 -12.65 -30.64
CA ILE A 37 -6.06 -13.47 -30.45
C ILE A 37 -6.04 -14.64 -31.44
N LYS A 38 -7.19 -15.30 -31.63
CA LYS A 38 -7.35 -16.41 -32.57
C LYS A 38 -7.16 -15.98 -34.02
N GLU A 39 -7.73 -14.83 -34.42
CA GLU A 39 -7.57 -14.27 -35.77
C GLU A 39 -6.12 -13.89 -36.08
N GLN A 40 -5.38 -13.41 -35.07
CA GLN A 40 -3.96 -13.10 -35.20
C GLN A 40 -3.07 -14.37 -35.21
N GLY A 41 -3.64 -15.56 -35.02
CA GLY A 41 -2.90 -16.81 -34.93
C GLY A 41 -1.98 -16.89 -33.70
N ALA A 42 -2.25 -16.07 -32.67
CA ALA A 42 -1.45 -16.03 -31.45
C ALA A 42 -1.90 -17.11 -30.45
N PRO A 43 -0.99 -17.63 -29.60
CA PRO A 43 -1.37 -18.56 -28.54
C PRO A 43 -2.23 -17.85 -27.48
N ALA A 44 -3.21 -18.56 -26.92
CA ALA A 44 -4.06 -18.07 -25.83
C ALA A 44 -3.31 -18.12 -24.48
N GLU A 45 -2.25 -17.31 -24.37
CA GLU A 45 -1.39 -17.21 -23.19
C GLU A 45 -1.51 -15.82 -22.55
N PRO A 46 -1.13 -15.64 -21.27
CA PRO A 46 -1.28 -14.37 -20.56
C PRO A 46 -0.70 -13.16 -21.31
N ALA A 47 0.43 -13.35 -21.99
CA ALA A 47 1.09 -12.30 -22.78
C ALA A 47 0.22 -11.81 -23.95
N SER A 48 -0.44 -12.72 -24.67
CA SER A 48 -1.35 -12.39 -25.78
C SER A 48 -2.59 -11.63 -25.29
N TYR A 49 -3.19 -12.08 -24.18
CA TYR A 49 -4.30 -11.36 -23.54
C TYR A 49 -3.88 -9.96 -23.10
N PHE A 50 -2.73 -9.83 -22.45
CA PHE A 50 -2.21 -8.53 -22.02
C PHE A 50 -1.97 -7.59 -23.20
N ALA A 51 -1.32 -8.06 -24.28
CA ALA A 51 -1.06 -7.25 -25.46
C ALA A 51 -2.36 -6.76 -26.13
N ALA A 52 -3.34 -7.64 -26.29
CA ALA A 52 -4.64 -7.29 -26.87
C ALA A 52 -5.40 -6.29 -26.00
N LEU A 53 -5.50 -6.54 -24.69
CA LEU A 53 -6.19 -5.66 -23.74
C LEU A 53 -5.52 -4.28 -23.63
N LEU A 54 -4.19 -4.22 -23.60
CA LEU A 54 -3.45 -2.96 -23.56
C LEU A 54 -3.71 -2.14 -24.83
N THR A 55 -3.68 -2.78 -26.00
CA THR A 55 -3.99 -2.14 -27.29
C THR A 55 -5.43 -1.61 -27.33
N LEU A 56 -6.40 -2.38 -26.81
CA LEU A 56 -7.79 -1.92 -26.70
C LEU A 56 -7.90 -0.72 -25.77
N LEU A 57 -7.21 -0.73 -24.63
CA LEU A 57 -7.23 0.39 -23.69
C LEU A 57 -6.61 1.65 -24.31
N GLU A 58 -5.51 1.52 -25.06
CA GLU A 58 -4.90 2.61 -25.84
C GLU A 58 -5.90 3.25 -26.80
N GLN A 59 -6.68 2.44 -27.51
CA GLN A 59 -7.71 2.95 -28.45
C GLN A 59 -8.86 3.66 -27.72
N GLN A 60 -9.19 3.26 -26.49
CA GLN A 60 -10.25 3.89 -25.71
C GLN A 60 -9.81 5.22 -25.07
N ALA A 61 -8.51 5.39 -24.79
CA ALA A 61 -7.95 6.52 -24.05
C ALA A 61 -8.17 7.92 -24.70
N GLY A 62 -8.57 7.98 -25.98
CA GLY A 62 -8.82 9.24 -26.69
C GLY A 62 -10.26 9.52 -27.12
N THR A 63 -11.09 8.50 -27.34
CA THR A 63 -12.37 8.64 -28.07
C THR A 63 -13.44 7.61 -27.70
N GLY A 64 -13.19 6.75 -26.71
CA GLY A 64 -14.02 5.58 -26.41
C GLY A 64 -15.26 5.84 -25.54
N PRO A 65 -16.31 5.00 -25.60
CA PRO A 65 -17.37 4.99 -24.60
C PRO A 65 -16.77 4.81 -23.20
N LYS A 66 -17.03 5.76 -22.29
CA LYS A 66 -16.45 5.80 -20.92
C LYS A 66 -16.66 4.52 -20.08
N GLY A 67 -17.57 3.63 -20.49
CA GLY A 67 -17.83 2.34 -19.83
C GLY A 67 -16.88 1.20 -20.23
N LEU A 68 -16.22 1.24 -21.40
CA LEU A 68 -15.40 0.11 -21.87
C LEU A 68 -14.04 0.03 -21.17
N ALA A 69 -13.44 1.18 -20.84
CA ALA A 69 -12.16 1.22 -20.13
C ALA A 69 -12.21 0.45 -18.82
N GLY A 70 -13.31 0.57 -18.06
CA GLY A 70 -13.47 -0.15 -16.80
C GLY A 70 -13.46 -1.68 -16.96
N THR A 71 -14.17 -2.18 -17.96
CA THR A 71 -14.17 -3.61 -18.32
C THR A 71 -12.79 -4.10 -18.73
N ILE A 72 -12.07 -3.32 -19.56
CA ILE A 72 -10.73 -3.68 -20.01
C ILE A 72 -9.75 -3.72 -18.82
N ILE A 73 -9.82 -2.73 -17.92
CA ILE A 73 -8.97 -2.66 -16.72
C ILE A 73 -9.29 -3.82 -15.77
N TYR A 74 -10.56 -4.20 -15.62
CA TYR A 74 -10.94 -5.37 -14.85
C TYR A 74 -10.28 -6.64 -15.41
N LEU A 75 -10.38 -6.88 -16.72
CA LEU A 75 -9.73 -8.03 -17.36
C LEU A 75 -8.20 -7.98 -17.25
N LEU A 76 -7.59 -6.80 -17.39
CA LEU A 76 -6.16 -6.61 -17.14
C LEU A 76 -5.77 -7.04 -15.72
N SER A 77 -6.58 -6.68 -14.70
CA SER A 77 -6.29 -7.04 -13.32
C SER A 77 -6.25 -8.55 -13.04
N ILE A 78 -6.91 -9.34 -13.89
CA ILE A 78 -6.93 -10.81 -13.83
C ILE A 78 -5.76 -11.42 -14.59
N VAL A 79 -5.42 -10.85 -15.76
CA VAL A 79 -4.41 -11.41 -16.66
C VAL A 79 -2.99 -11.06 -16.20
N LEU A 80 -2.77 -9.84 -15.68
CA LEU A 80 -1.43 -9.32 -15.34
C LEU A 80 -0.61 -10.26 -14.43
N PRO A 81 -1.17 -10.90 -13.39
CA PRO A 81 -0.41 -11.83 -12.54
C PRO A 81 0.17 -13.03 -13.30
N GLY A 82 -0.39 -13.38 -14.46
CA GLY A 82 0.10 -14.45 -15.33
C GLY A 82 1.20 -14.01 -16.31
N VAL A 83 1.47 -12.71 -16.44
CA VAL A 83 2.43 -12.16 -17.41
C VAL A 83 3.83 -12.15 -16.82
N SER A 84 4.84 -12.52 -17.61
CA SER A 84 6.23 -12.50 -17.15
C SER A 84 6.69 -11.09 -16.75
N HIS A 85 7.51 -11.00 -15.69
CA HIS A 85 8.03 -9.71 -15.22
C HIS A 85 8.79 -8.95 -16.31
N GLY A 86 9.47 -9.64 -17.23
CA GLY A 86 10.17 -9.01 -18.35
C GLY A 86 9.24 -8.23 -19.28
N ILE A 87 8.07 -8.80 -19.61
CA ILE A 87 7.05 -8.13 -20.43
C ILE A 87 6.44 -6.96 -19.65
N LEU A 88 6.10 -7.16 -18.37
CA LEU A 88 5.52 -6.11 -17.52
C LEU A 88 6.45 -4.89 -17.39
N ARG A 89 7.76 -5.11 -17.20
CA ARG A 89 8.77 -4.03 -17.20
C ARG A 89 8.84 -3.33 -18.55
N ALA A 90 8.94 -4.08 -19.64
CA ALA A 90 9.05 -3.52 -20.99
C ALA A 90 7.84 -2.66 -21.39
N LYS A 91 6.65 -2.97 -20.87
CA LYS A 91 5.41 -2.24 -21.15
C LYS A 91 4.96 -1.31 -20.01
N PHE A 92 5.74 -1.17 -18.94
CA PHE A 92 5.35 -0.41 -17.75
C PHE A 92 5.00 1.05 -18.10
N SER A 93 5.89 1.75 -18.79
CA SER A 93 5.67 3.16 -19.16
C SER A 93 4.45 3.35 -20.05
N THR A 94 4.25 2.46 -21.02
CA THR A 94 3.06 2.47 -21.88
C THR A 94 1.81 2.25 -21.05
N MET A 95 1.79 1.25 -20.16
CA MET A 95 0.64 0.97 -19.33
C MET A 95 0.28 2.14 -18.41
N MET A 96 1.27 2.79 -17.79
CA MET A 96 1.03 3.96 -16.94
C MET A 96 0.47 5.14 -17.73
N ALA A 97 1.01 5.41 -18.91
CA ALA A 97 0.51 6.47 -19.79
C ALA A 97 -0.96 6.20 -20.17
N VAL A 98 -1.28 4.98 -20.57
CA VAL A 98 -2.62 4.58 -20.99
C VAL A 98 -3.61 4.63 -19.84
N LEU A 99 -3.25 4.12 -18.65
CA LEU A 99 -4.10 4.22 -17.46
C LEU A 99 -4.37 5.68 -17.09
N SER A 100 -3.35 6.55 -17.15
CA SER A 100 -3.51 7.97 -16.82
C SER A 100 -4.44 8.72 -17.78
N GLN A 101 -4.51 8.30 -19.05
CA GLN A 101 -5.40 8.90 -20.05
C GLN A 101 -6.81 8.31 -19.99
N ALA A 102 -6.92 7.01 -19.69
CA ALA A 102 -8.20 6.30 -19.63
C ALA A 102 -8.97 6.51 -18.32
N LEU A 103 -8.32 6.98 -17.26
CA LEU A 103 -8.89 7.06 -15.91
C LEU A 103 -8.79 8.47 -15.33
N ASP A 104 -9.94 8.98 -14.90
CA ASP A 104 -10.00 10.02 -13.89
C ASP A 104 -10.27 9.36 -12.52
N LEU A 105 -9.23 9.31 -11.68
CA LEU A 105 -9.31 8.68 -10.36
C LEU A 105 -10.35 9.34 -9.45
N GLY A 106 -10.65 10.63 -9.65
CA GLY A 106 -11.61 11.36 -8.83
C GLY A 106 -13.08 10.98 -9.08
N SER A 107 -13.38 10.51 -10.30
CA SER A 107 -14.75 10.16 -10.72
C SER A 107 -14.97 8.66 -10.90
N ALA A 108 -13.91 7.84 -10.83
CA ALA A 108 -14.01 6.40 -10.94
C ALA A 108 -14.78 5.74 -9.78
N ASP A 109 -15.53 4.68 -10.11
CA ASP A 109 -16.24 3.90 -9.10
C ASP A 109 -15.31 2.97 -8.29
N VAL A 110 -15.85 2.40 -7.21
CA VAL A 110 -15.10 1.55 -6.27
C VAL A 110 -14.58 0.26 -6.93
N ALA A 111 -15.34 -0.34 -7.85
CA ALA A 111 -14.95 -1.60 -8.48
C ALA A 111 -13.81 -1.38 -9.48
N LEU A 112 -13.88 -0.29 -10.24
CA LEU A 112 -12.83 0.16 -11.14
C LEU A 112 -11.55 0.48 -10.37
N LEU A 113 -11.63 1.29 -9.32
CA LEU A 113 -10.45 1.67 -8.53
C LEU A 113 -9.78 0.45 -7.87
N ARG A 114 -10.55 -0.54 -7.42
CA ARG A 114 -9.98 -1.82 -6.93
C ARG A 114 -9.23 -2.58 -8.03
N SER A 115 -9.76 -2.58 -9.26
CA SER A 115 -9.11 -3.22 -10.41
C SER A 115 -7.83 -2.48 -10.80
N VAL A 116 -7.86 -1.14 -10.77
CA VAL A 116 -6.67 -0.28 -10.95
C VAL A 116 -5.60 -0.60 -9.91
N ILE A 117 -5.96 -0.64 -8.62
CA ILE A 117 -5.02 -0.99 -7.55
C ILE A 117 -4.37 -2.36 -7.80
N SER A 118 -5.14 -3.36 -8.21
CA SER A 118 -4.58 -4.68 -8.57
C SER A 118 -3.62 -4.62 -9.76
N CYS A 119 -3.93 -3.83 -10.79
CA CYS A 119 -3.01 -3.61 -11.90
C CYS A 119 -1.71 -2.95 -11.42
N LEU A 120 -1.82 -1.87 -10.63
CA LEU A 120 -0.67 -1.12 -10.11
C LEU A 120 0.22 -2.00 -9.23
N GLU A 121 -0.36 -2.76 -8.30
CA GLU A 121 0.38 -3.70 -7.45
C GLU A 121 1.17 -4.70 -8.31
N THR A 122 0.51 -5.33 -9.27
CA THR A 122 1.15 -6.36 -10.10
C THR A 122 2.33 -5.82 -10.90
N VAL A 123 2.18 -4.65 -11.52
CA VAL A 123 3.27 -4.08 -12.33
C VAL A 123 4.38 -3.45 -11.50
N LEU A 124 4.08 -2.94 -10.30
CA LEU A 124 5.10 -2.44 -9.38
C LEU A 124 5.90 -3.60 -8.79
N ALA A 125 5.25 -4.71 -8.43
CA ALA A 125 5.90 -5.94 -7.95
C ALA A 125 6.84 -6.54 -9.00
N ALA A 126 6.55 -6.33 -10.28
CA ALA A 126 7.42 -6.76 -11.36
C ALA A 126 8.70 -5.93 -11.47
N GLN A 127 8.78 -4.69 -10.98
CA GLN A 127 9.95 -3.81 -11.19
C GLN A 127 11.22 -4.31 -10.48
N ASP A 128 12.37 -4.10 -11.10
CA ASP A 128 13.67 -4.33 -10.46
C ASP A 128 14.14 -3.09 -9.67
N ALA A 129 15.20 -3.26 -8.88
CA ALA A 129 15.74 -2.19 -8.04
C ALA A 129 16.14 -0.93 -8.84
N GLY A 130 16.65 -1.08 -10.06
CA GLY A 130 17.03 0.05 -10.92
C GLY A 130 15.81 0.81 -11.44
N SER A 131 14.77 0.09 -11.82
CA SER A 131 13.50 0.62 -12.31
C SER A 131 12.70 1.33 -11.21
N TRP A 132 12.85 0.92 -9.95
CA TRP A 132 12.28 1.63 -8.79
C TRP A 132 12.88 3.02 -8.55
N GLY A 133 14.13 3.24 -8.97
CA GLY A 133 14.75 4.57 -8.94
C GLY A 133 14.16 5.56 -9.96
N GLN A 134 13.37 5.09 -10.92
CA GLN A 134 12.82 5.94 -11.98
C GLN A 134 11.61 6.75 -11.49
N PRO A 135 11.46 8.02 -11.92
CA PRO A 135 10.35 8.88 -11.51
C PRO A 135 8.96 8.27 -11.77
N ILE A 136 8.84 7.48 -12.84
CA ILE A 136 7.57 6.84 -13.20
C ILE A 136 7.14 5.79 -12.16
N SER A 137 8.03 4.91 -11.70
CA SER A 137 7.72 3.91 -10.68
C SER A 137 7.41 4.56 -9.33
N GLN A 138 8.20 5.58 -8.95
CA GLN A 138 7.95 6.35 -7.74
C GLN A 138 6.62 7.10 -7.79
N GLY A 139 6.31 7.72 -8.94
CA GLY A 139 5.03 8.41 -9.18
C GLY A 139 3.85 7.47 -9.07
N THR A 140 3.92 6.30 -9.73
CA THR A 140 2.89 5.26 -9.64
C THR A 140 2.68 4.79 -8.21
N PHE A 141 3.76 4.57 -7.45
CA PHE A 141 3.64 4.18 -6.04
C PHE A 141 3.05 5.29 -5.16
N ARG A 142 3.38 6.57 -5.40
CA ARG A 142 2.73 7.69 -4.71
C ARG A 142 1.22 7.75 -4.99
N SER A 143 0.79 7.47 -6.22
CA SER A 143 -0.65 7.36 -6.53
C SER A 143 -1.31 6.23 -5.75
N LEU A 144 -0.63 5.09 -5.58
CA LEU A 144 -1.12 3.99 -4.76
C LEU A 144 -1.20 4.37 -3.27
N LEU A 145 -0.19 5.08 -2.73
CA LEU A 145 -0.22 5.62 -1.37
C LEU A 145 -1.37 6.59 -1.15
N ALA A 146 -1.66 7.48 -2.09
CA ALA A 146 -2.80 8.39 -1.99
C ALA A 146 -4.15 7.64 -1.88
N LEU A 147 -4.30 6.51 -2.59
CA LEU A 147 -5.49 5.66 -2.47
C LEU A 147 -5.59 4.93 -1.12
N SER A 148 -4.47 4.76 -0.41
CA SER A 148 -4.44 4.15 0.93
C SER A 148 -5.10 5.03 2.01
N THR A 149 -5.34 6.30 1.71
CA THR A 149 -6.03 7.28 2.55
C THR A 149 -7.36 7.78 1.96
N ASP A 150 -7.90 7.13 0.92
CA ASP A 150 -9.20 7.45 0.31
C ASP A 150 -10.38 7.45 1.31
N SER A 151 -11.40 8.29 1.12
CA SER A 151 -12.55 8.29 2.05
C SER A 151 -13.34 6.97 2.04
N LYS A 152 -13.32 6.22 0.93
CA LYS A 152 -14.09 4.98 0.74
C LYS A 152 -13.33 3.76 1.31
N PRO A 153 -13.88 3.06 2.34
CA PRO A 153 -13.16 1.99 3.04
C PRO A 153 -12.69 0.82 2.14
N LYS A 154 -13.47 0.46 1.12
CA LYS A 154 -13.15 -0.64 0.20
C LYS A 154 -11.96 -0.34 -0.71
N ILE A 155 -11.72 0.94 -1.01
CA ILE A 155 -10.58 1.41 -1.81
C ILE A 155 -9.35 1.43 -0.92
N ARG A 156 -9.43 2.13 0.22
CA ARG A 156 -8.32 2.20 1.18
C ARG A 156 -7.78 0.84 1.55
N ARG A 157 -8.67 -0.06 1.99
CA ARG A 157 -8.24 -1.38 2.46
C ARG A 157 -7.47 -2.12 1.36
N ARG A 158 -7.96 -2.09 0.12
CA ARG A 158 -7.30 -2.73 -1.02
C ARG A 158 -5.95 -2.10 -1.35
N ALA A 159 -5.84 -0.77 -1.22
CA ALA A 159 -4.59 -0.04 -1.42
C ALA A 159 -3.57 -0.30 -0.30
N GLN A 160 -4.01 -0.33 0.97
CA GLN A 160 -3.16 -0.67 2.11
C GLN A 160 -2.64 -2.12 2.01
N GLU A 161 -3.50 -3.06 1.60
CA GLU A 161 -3.10 -4.44 1.29
C GLU A 161 -2.03 -4.48 0.18
N ALA A 162 -2.20 -3.73 -0.91
CA ALA A 162 -1.20 -3.64 -1.99
C ALA A 162 0.13 -3.01 -1.53
N VAL A 163 0.07 -1.93 -0.76
CA VAL A 163 1.28 -1.26 -0.24
C VAL A 163 2.05 -2.19 0.69
N SER A 164 1.35 -2.88 1.61
CA SER A 164 1.96 -3.87 2.51
C SER A 164 2.58 -5.04 1.75
N SER A 165 1.87 -5.56 0.74
CA SER A 165 2.36 -6.60 -0.17
C SER A 165 3.64 -6.18 -0.90
N LEU A 166 3.70 -4.95 -1.45
CA LEU A 166 4.90 -4.45 -2.12
C LEU A 166 6.09 -4.26 -1.17
N LEU A 167 5.87 -3.62 -0.02
CA LEU A 167 6.94 -3.29 0.92
C LEU A 167 7.56 -4.54 1.58
N SER A 168 6.79 -5.61 1.74
CA SER A 168 7.27 -6.90 2.26
C SER A 168 8.09 -7.73 1.25
N HIS A 169 8.15 -7.31 -0.02
CA HIS A 169 8.88 -8.01 -1.09
C HIS A 169 9.91 -7.10 -1.78
N PRO A 170 11.03 -6.77 -1.10
CA PRO A 170 12.07 -5.94 -1.69
C PRO A 170 12.64 -6.56 -2.98
N PRO A 171 12.83 -5.78 -4.06
CA PRO A 171 13.37 -6.28 -5.31
C PRO A 171 14.85 -6.67 -5.13
N PRO A 172 15.26 -7.92 -5.44
CA PRO A 172 16.66 -8.33 -5.31
C PRO A 172 17.61 -7.41 -6.12
N PRO A 173 18.80 -7.07 -5.59
CA PRO A 173 19.40 -7.55 -4.34
C PRO A 173 19.10 -6.67 -3.10
N ALA A 174 18.11 -5.77 -3.18
CA ALA A 174 17.80 -4.86 -2.07
C ALA A 174 17.29 -5.65 -0.85
N ILE A 175 17.76 -5.25 0.34
CA ILE A 175 17.28 -5.78 1.62
C ILE A 175 16.06 -4.97 2.10
N VAL A 176 16.11 -3.65 1.89
CA VAL A 176 15.00 -2.73 2.19
C VAL A 176 14.37 -2.30 0.86
N HIS A 177 13.04 -2.30 0.80
CA HIS A 177 12.33 -1.90 -0.41
C HIS A 177 12.58 -0.40 -0.70
N PRO A 178 12.97 0.01 -1.94
CA PRO A 178 13.24 1.42 -2.25
C PRO A 178 12.07 2.37 -1.96
N ALA A 179 10.85 1.84 -2.01
CA ALA A 179 9.62 2.57 -1.66
C ALA A 179 9.41 2.81 -0.15
N ALA A 180 10.26 2.28 0.73
CA ALA A 180 10.20 2.54 2.18
C ALA A 180 10.40 4.04 2.46
N HIS A 181 11.40 4.68 1.85
CA HIS A 181 11.62 6.13 1.94
C HIS A 181 10.41 6.93 1.45
N ILE A 182 9.80 6.51 0.33
CA ILE A 182 8.62 7.19 -0.23
C ILE A 182 7.44 7.07 0.73
N THR A 183 7.26 5.91 1.35
CA THR A 183 6.20 5.68 2.33
C THR A 183 6.45 6.49 3.61
N ALA A 184 7.67 6.52 4.11
CA ALA A 184 8.04 7.30 5.29
C ALA A 184 7.80 8.80 5.09
N GLN A 185 8.19 9.35 3.93
CA GLN A 185 7.91 10.75 3.60
C GLN A 185 6.40 11.03 3.52
N PHE A 186 5.63 10.14 2.88
CA PHE A 186 4.17 10.27 2.82
C PHE A 186 3.52 10.27 4.21
N VAL A 187 4.01 9.40 5.10
CA VAL A 187 3.59 9.34 6.50
C VAL A 187 3.91 10.64 7.21
N LEU A 188 5.15 11.13 7.12
CA LEU A 188 5.57 12.41 7.71
C LEU A 188 4.70 13.57 7.26
N ASP A 189 4.52 13.71 5.94
CA ASP A 189 3.73 14.80 5.35
C ASP A 189 2.28 14.75 5.85
N THR A 190 1.70 13.55 5.97
CA THR A 190 0.30 13.41 6.40
C THR A 190 0.14 13.62 7.90
N LEU A 191 1.03 13.07 8.73
CA LEU A 191 0.95 13.20 10.19
C LEU A 191 1.26 14.62 10.67
N ASN A 192 2.21 15.31 10.04
CA ASN A 192 2.50 16.72 10.35
C ASN A 192 1.31 17.64 10.04
N ASN A 193 0.45 17.24 9.10
CA ASN A 193 -0.79 17.94 8.76
C ASN A 193 -2.03 17.44 9.53
N ALA A 194 -1.87 16.57 10.53
CA ALA A 194 -2.98 15.94 11.26
C ALA A 194 -3.93 16.94 11.94
N LYS A 195 -3.46 18.15 12.27
CA LYS A 195 -4.31 19.24 12.80
C LYS A 195 -5.36 19.71 11.79
N SER A 196 -5.01 19.71 10.51
CA SER A 196 -5.87 20.16 9.42
C SER A 196 -6.70 19.03 8.84
N ASP A 197 -6.15 17.82 8.77
CA ASP A 197 -6.85 16.64 8.25
C ASP A 197 -6.68 15.42 9.17
N GLN A 198 -7.56 15.36 10.19
CA GLN A 198 -7.57 14.25 11.14
C GLN A 198 -7.96 12.91 10.49
N GLN A 199 -8.76 12.93 9.42
CA GLN A 199 -9.18 11.69 8.76
C GLN A 199 -8.02 11.07 7.98
N ALA A 200 -7.27 11.86 7.23
CA ALA A 200 -6.06 11.40 6.55
C ALA A 200 -5.02 10.87 7.55
N ALA A 201 -4.84 11.55 8.69
CA ALA A 201 -3.97 11.08 9.77
C ALA A 201 -4.42 9.72 10.32
N LEU A 202 -5.72 9.56 10.64
CA LEU A 202 -6.27 8.27 11.08
C LEU A 202 -6.02 7.17 10.06
N HIS A 203 -6.24 7.43 8.77
CA HIS A 203 -6.03 6.44 7.72
C HIS A 203 -4.55 6.08 7.55
N THR A 204 -3.66 7.05 7.73
CA THR A 204 -2.20 6.86 7.72
C THR A 204 -1.73 6.04 8.91
N LEU A 205 -2.29 6.23 10.10
CA LEU A 205 -2.00 5.38 11.27
C LEU A 205 -2.40 3.92 11.02
N HIS A 206 -3.52 3.69 10.34
CA HIS A 206 -3.90 2.32 9.92
C HIS A 206 -2.95 1.76 8.86
N LEU A 207 -2.46 2.58 7.93
CA LEU A 207 -1.44 2.17 6.96
C LEU A 207 -0.17 1.70 7.67
N ILE A 208 0.37 2.51 8.60
CA ILE A 208 1.57 2.17 9.39
C ILE A 208 1.43 0.80 10.03
N LYS A 209 0.28 0.53 10.67
CA LYS A 209 -0.01 -0.76 11.31
C LYS A 209 -0.18 -1.92 10.34
N ALA A 210 -0.59 -1.64 9.10
CA ALA A 210 -0.80 -2.67 8.08
C ALA A 210 0.49 -3.03 7.33
N THR A 211 1.50 -2.15 7.37
CA THR A 211 2.78 -2.33 6.70
C THR A 211 3.83 -2.86 7.66
N ASP A 212 4.35 -4.05 7.37
CA ASP A 212 5.54 -4.59 8.03
C ASP A 212 6.75 -4.27 7.14
N MET A 213 7.32 -3.07 7.32
CA MET A 213 8.48 -2.62 6.56
C MET A 213 9.63 -2.25 7.49
N VAL A 214 10.86 -2.44 7.01
CA VAL A 214 12.04 -1.84 7.65
C VAL A 214 12.00 -0.34 7.40
N TRP A 215 11.83 0.43 8.47
CA TRP A 215 11.81 1.89 8.40
C TRP A 215 13.21 2.40 8.06
N PRO A 216 13.35 3.33 7.10
CA PRO A 216 14.67 3.84 6.79
C PRO A 216 15.16 4.80 7.89
N ALA A 217 16.43 4.66 8.27
CA ALA A 217 17.04 5.40 9.37
C ALA A 217 16.97 6.93 9.21
N ALA A 218 16.97 7.43 7.96
CA ALA A 218 16.92 8.87 7.68
C ALA A 218 15.59 9.52 8.10
N GLU A 219 14.47 8.81 7.94
CA GLU A 219 13.13 9.30 8.28
C GLU A 219 12.63 8.79 9.64
N PHE A 220 13.25 7.75 10.20
CA PHE A 220 12.80 7.08 11.42
C PHE A 220 12.53 8.05 12.57
N GLY A 221 13.53 8.87 12.93
CA GLY A 221 13.41 9.83 14.04
C GLY A 221 12.26 10.83 13.83
N GLY A 222 12.10 11.34 12.61
CA GLY A 222 11.00 12.24 12.27
C GLY A 222 9.63 11.56 12.37
N VAL A 223 9.53 10.28 11.97
CA VAL A 223 8.27 9.52 12.06
C VAL A 223 7.88 9.32 13.52
N CYS A 224 8.85 8.96 14.36
CA CYS A 224 8.65 8.85 15.80
C CYS A 224 8.20 10.19 16.41
N GLU A 225 8.88 11.29 16.10
CA GLU A 225 8.49 12.62 16.57
C GLU A 225 7.06 12.97 16.14
N ALA A 226 6.73 12.80 14.86
CA ALA A 226 5.40 13.09 14.34
C ALA A 226 4.30 12.28 15.06
N LEU A 227 4.52 10.98 15.29
CA LEU A 227 3.62 10.11 16.04
C LEU A 227 3.43 10.57 17.49
N MET A 228 4.51 11.00 18.15
CA MET A 228 4.50 11.49 19.54
C MET A 228 3.81 12.85 19.70
N GLN A 229 3.67 13.65 18.64
CA GLN A 229 2.87 14.89 18.69
C GLN A 229 1.36 14.64 18.63
N LEU A 230 0.91 13.48 18.11
CA LEU A 230 -0.51 13.20 17.88
C LEU A 230 -1.34 13.07 19.17
N PRO A 231 -0.88 12.40 20.25
CA PRO A 231 -1.58 12.38 21.53
C PRO A 231 -1.93 13.78 22.07
N LYS A 232 -1.06 14.77 21.81
CA LYS A 232 -1.22 16.16 22.27
C LYS A 232 -2.37 16.91 21.59
N LEU A 233 -2.94 16.34 20.53
CA LEU A 233 -4.14 16.86 19.86
C LEU A 233 -5.44 16.55 20.62
N ASN A 234 -5.38 15.77 21.70
CA ASN A 234 -6.52 15.41 22.56
C ASN A 234 -7.73 14.86 21.77
N THR A 235 -7.45 14.08 20.72
CA THR A 235 -8.47 13.43 19.90
C THR A 235 -8.44 11.93 20.18
N PRO A 236 -9.41 11.35 20.92
CA PRO A 236 -9.28 10.02 21.53
C PRO A 236 -8.87 8.90 20.56
N PHE A 237 -9.47 8.86 19.36
CA PHE A 237 -9.13 7.87 18.34
C PHE A 237 -7.73 8.03 17.77
N VAL A 238 -7.30 9.28 17.53
CA VAL A 238 -5.96 9.60 17.03
C VAL A 238 -4.92 9.23 18.08
N THR A 239 -5.14 9.59 19.34
CA THR A 239 -4.27 9.25 20.48
C THR A 239 -4.10 7.74 20.64
N THR A 240 -5.20 6.99 20.60
CA THR A 240 -5.14 5.52 20.75
C THR A 240 -4.38 4.88 19.58
N LEU A 241 -4.66 5.31 18.35
CA LEU A 241 -4.01 4.77 17.15
C LEU A 241 -2.56 5.21 17.02
N SER A 242 -2.17 6.39 17.52
CA SER A 242 -0.78 6.82 17.52
C SER A 242 0.07 5.94 18.43
N PHE A 243 -0.42 5.57 19.62
CA PHE A 243 0.28 4.62 20.49
C PHE A 243 0.46 3.26 19.80
N GLN A 244 -0.59 2.72 19.20
CA GLN A 244 -0.52 1.46 18.45
C GLN A 244 0.41 1.53 17.22
N ALA A 245 0.55 2.72 16.61
CA ALA A 245 1.49 2.94 15.51
C ALA A 245 2.94 3.04 16.01
N ILE A 246 3.19 3.76 17.12
CA ILE A 246 4.49 3.80 17.81
C ILE A 246 4.94 2.38 18.14
N GLU A 247 4.06 1.58 18.75
CA GLU A 247 4.28 0.17 19.04
C GLU A 247 4.77 -0.64 17.81
N SER A 248 4.13 -0.42 16.66
CA SER A 248 4.47 -1.09 15.40
C SER A 248 5.83 -0.66 14.86
N VAL A 249 6.11 0.66 14.87
CA VAL A 249 7.37 1.23 14.39
C VAL A 249 8.54 0.77 15.27
N PHE A 250 8.34 0.74 16.59
CA PHE A 250 9.40 0.39 17.55
C PHE A 250 9.82 -1.06 17.51
N SER A 251 8.99 -1.94 16.98
CA SER A 251 9.38 -3.32 16.73
C SER A 251 10.56 -3.44 15.74
N SER A 252 10.82 -2.38 14.95
CA SER A 252 11.96 -2.27 14.02
C SER A 252 13.05 -1.28 14.45
N ALA A 253 12.91 -0.66 15.63
CA ALA A 253 13.79 0.41 16.08
C ALA A 253 15.23 -0.07 16.35
N ALA A 254 15.42 -1.33 16.75
CA ALA A 254 16.73 -1.91 17.03
C ALA A 254 17.66 -1.93 15.81
N ASP A 255 17.09 -1.96 14.59
CA ASP A 255 17.86 -1.92 13.35
C ASP A 255 18.21 -0.49 12.90
N SER A 256 17.57 0.52 13.51
CA SER A 256 17.60 1.92 13.04
C SER A 256 18.23 2.91 14.02
N LEU A 257 18.24 2.61 15.31
CA LEU A 257 18.71 3.50 16.37
C LEU A 257 19.88 2.90 17.15
N ASP A 258 20.77 3.77 17.64
CA ASP A 258 21.72 3.41 18.69
C ASP A 258 21.06 3.39 20.08
N GLU A 259 21.79 2.90 21.08
CA GLU A 259 21.29 2.77 22.46
C GLU A 259 20.86 4.11 23.07
N ASP A 260 21.62 5.18 22.80
CA ASP A 260 21.34 6.52 23.34
C ASP A 260 20.07 7.11 22.74
N GLN A 261 19.93 7.05 21.42
CA GLN A 261 18.75 7.52 20.70
C GLN A 261 17.50 6.74 21.11
N PHE A 262 17.61 5.42 21.27
CA PHE A 262 16.50 4.60 21.71
C PHE A 262 16.04 5.00 23.11
N ARG A 263 16.99 5.18 24.03
CA ARG A 263 16.70 5.58 25.42
C ARG A 263 16.01 6.94 25.48
N ASP A 264 16.53 7.94 24.79
CA ASP A 264 15.96 9.30 24.81
C ASP A 264 14.52 9.28 24.28
N LEU A 265 14.29 8.52 23.21
CA LEU A 265 12.97 8.34 22.62
C LEU A 265 12.01 7.54 23.53
N LEU A 266 12.52 6.58 24.30
CA LEU A 266 11.73 5.85 25.29
C LEU A 266 11.26 6.75 26.43
N ILE A 267 12.13 7.66 26.90
CA ILE A 267 11.78 8.67 27.90
C ILE A 267 10.64 9.55 27.40
N ASP A 268 10.74 10.04 26.15
CA ASP A 268 9.68 10.84 25.54
C ASP A 268 8.33 10.12 25.51
N ILE A 269 8.31 8.81 25.20
CA ILE A 269 7.05 8.03 25.20
C ILE A 269 6.48 7.87 26.60
N VAL A 270 7.32 7.66 27.60
CA VAL A 270 6.90 7.59 29.00
C VAL A 270 6.22 8.90 29.42
N ASP A 271 6.77 10.04 29.01
CA ASP A 271 6.23 11.36 29.32
C ASP A 271 4.91 11.67 28.59
N LEU A 272 4.55 10.91 27.55
CA LEU A 272 3.25 11.02 26.86
C LEU A 272 2.07 10.38 27.61
N LYS A 273 2.25 10.06 28.90
CA LYS A 273 1.24 9.44 29.77
C LYS A 273 -0.15 10.05 29.54
N PRO A 274 -1.14 9.27 29.08
CA PRO A 274 -2.49 9.78 28.85
C PRO A 274 -3.21 10.09 30.17
N ASN A 275 -4.33 10.80 30.08
CA ASN A 275 -5.18 11.03 31.25
C ASN A 275 -5.69 9.69 31.79
N ALA A 276 -5.50 9.42 33.07
CA ALA A 276 -5.96 8.18 33.74
C ALA A 276 -7.47 7.94 33.63
N SER A 277 -8.25 8.97 33.30
CA SER A 277 -9.69 8.87 33.05
C SER A 277 -10.05 8.29 31.68
N ASP A 278 -9.08 8.18 30.75
CA ASP A 278 -9.23 7.52 29.45
C ASP A 278 -8.59 6.11 29.51
N PRO A 279 -9.37 5.06 29.83
CA PRO A 279 -8.84 3.71 29.98
C PRO A 279 -8.33 3.14 28.65
N VAL A 280 -8.88 3.57 27.51
CA VAL A 280 -8.51 3.05 26.19
C VAL A 280 -7.14 3.58 25.78
N ALA A 281 -6.93 4.90 25.94
CA ALA A 281 -5.64 5.50 25.69
C ALA A 281 -4.57 4.97 26.67
N SER A 282 -4.93 4.81 27.95
CA SER A 282 -4.02 4.27 28.97
C SER A 282 -3.59 2.85 28.67
N GLU A 283 -4.51 1.97 28.24
CA GLU A 283 -4.18 0.60 27.83
C GLU A 283 -3.24 0.58 26.62
N ALA A 284 -3.51 1.42 25.60
CA ALA A 284 -2.67 1.49 24.40
C ALA A 284 -1.26 2.03 24.73
N TRP A 285 -1.17 3.05 25.59
CA TRP A 285 0.12 3.57 26.06
C TRP A 285 0.92 2.52 26.84
N LEU A 286 0.30 1.83 27.81
CA LEU A 286 0.98 0.78 28.58
C LEU A 286 1.51 -0.37 27.69
N LYS A 287 0.75 -0.79 26.68
CA LYS A 287 1.22 -1.79 25.70
C LYS A 287 2.41 -1.28 24.89
N THR A 288 2.40 0.00 24.52
CA THR A 288 3.50 0.64 23.82
C THR A 288 4.76 0.62 24.70
N ILE A 289 4.65 1.06 25.96
CA ILE A 289 5.74 1.01 26.94
C ILE A 289 6.30 -0.40 27.09
N GLN A 290 5.43 -1.41 27.30
CA GLN A 290 5.86 -2.81 27.43
C GLN A 290 6.70 -3.27 26.22
N LYS A 291 6.25 -2.97 25.00
CA LYS A 291 6.97 -3.35 23.78
C LYS A 291 8.24 -2.55 23.57
N SER A 292 8.25 -1.26 23.84
CA SER A 292 9.45 -0.43 23.73
C SER A 292 10.54 -0.89 24.72
N TYR A 293 10.18 -1.25 25.96
CA TYR A 293 11.14 -1.83 26.92
C TYR A 293 11.63 -3.22 26.50
N THR A 294 10.77 -4.03 25.85
CA THR A 294 11.18 -5.34 25.30
C THR A 294 12.21 -5.15 24.18
N ALA A 295 12.01 -4.16 23.31
CA ALA A 295 12.98 -3.81 22.27
C ALA A 295 14.27 -3.20 22.87
N TYR A 296 14.16 -2.34 23.89
CA TYR A 296 15.33 -1.73 24.54
C TYR A 296 16.25 -2.79 25.16
N ALA A 297 15.66 -3.82 25.80
CA ALA A 297 16.41 -4.92 26.38
C ALA A 297 17.21 -5.74 25.35
N GLN A 298 16.82 -5.72 24.06
CA GLN A 298 17.57 -6.36 22.98
C GLN A 298 18.78 -5.53 22.53
N ILE A 299 18.71 -4.20 22.67
CA ILE A 299 19.76 -3.25 22.26
C ILE A 299 20.78 -3.05 23.38
N GLY A 300 20.29 -2.72 24.59
CA GLY A 300 21.08 -2.34 25.75
C GLY A 300 20.51 -2.95 27.03
N PRO A 301 20.78 -4.24 27.34
CA PRO A 301 20.15 -4.94 28.45
C PRO A 301 20.47 -4.33 29.82
N ASP A 302 21.71 -3.91 30.04
CA ASP A 302 22.15 -3.33 31.32
C ASP A 302 21.53 -1.95 31.56
N ALA A 303 21.53 -1.09 30.53
CA ALA A 303 20.93 0.24 30.59
C ALA A 303 19.40 0.17 30.73
N CYS A 304 18.75 -0.78 30.03
CA CYS A 304 17.34 -1.07 30.20
C CYS A 304 17.01 -1.53 31.62
N PHE A 305 17.82 -2.41 32.21
CA PHE A 305 17.61 -2.87 33.58
C PHE A 305 17.72 -1.72 34.60
N GLN A 306 18.69 -0.83 34.40
CA GLN A 306 18.90 0.33 35.26
C GLN A 306 17.76 1.35 35.22
N SER A 307 17.00 1.44 34.12
CA SER A 307 15.88 2.38 33.98
C SER A 307 14.53 1.82 34.46
N LEU A 308 14.44 0.53 34.82
CA LEU A 308 13.19 -0.07 35.32
C LEU A 308 12.64 0.53 36.63
N PRO A 309 13.46 0.94 37.62
CA PRO A 309 12.94 1.56 38.84
C PRO A 309 12.10 2.81 38.56
N ASP A 310 12.57 3.67 37.66
CA ASP A 310 11.88 4.91 37.26
C ASP A 310 10.52 4.58 36.61
N LEU A 311 10.43 3.48 35.86
CA LEU A 311 9.18 3.01 35.25
C LEU A 311 8.15 2.54 36.29
N ILE A 312 8.58 1.90 37.37
CA ILE A 312 7.69 1.33 38.40
C ILE A 312 7.07 2.43 39.27
N GLU A 313 7.72 3.59 39.35
CA GLU A 313 7.24 4.75 40.12
C GLU A 313 6.19 5.61 39.37
N LEU A 314 5.93 5.34 38.08
CA LEU A 314 4.91 6.04 37.25
C LEU A 314 3.45 5.71 37.60
#